data_AF-A0A1D2W591-F1
#
_entry.id   AF-A0A1D2W591-F1
#
_cell.length_a   1.000
_cell.length_b   1.000
_cell.length_c   1.000
_cell.angle_alpha   90.00
_cell.angle_beta   90.00
_cell.angle_gamma   90.00
#
_symmetry.space_group_name_H-M   'P 1'
#
loop_
_entity.id
_entity.type
_entity.pdbx_description
1 polymer ?
#
loop_
_entity_poly.entity_id
_entity_poly.type
_entity_poly.pdbx_seq_one_letter_code
_entity_poly.pdbx_strand_id
1 'polypeptide(L)'
;MVSTIICPRCKTKNSKKAKVCYNCKNTLKVHKKPSILGSNPESRIEPKIIIIGALIFIISNAIILNIAYDYSILVSGFATMVYLYYAFKDSQVPTASKNKTRILGFKIILHYLAIVALGIITLFALGYAN
;
A
#
# COMPACT_ATOMS: atom_id res chain seq x y z
N MET A 1 -23.42 -36.49 11.94
CA MET A 1 -23.91 -35.23 12.56
C MET A 1 -23.86 -34.11 11.52
N VAL A 2 -25.01 -33.61 11.06
CA VAL A 2 -25.09 -32.50 10.09
C VAL A 2 -24.84 -31.18 10.82
N SER A 3 -23.70 -30.52 10.57
CA SER A 3 -23.42 -29.22 11.18
C SER A 3 -24.44 -28.18 10.73
N THR A 4 -25.12 -27.54 11.69
CA THR A 4 -26.13 -26.48 11.44
C THR A 4 -25.65 -25.14 12.00
N ILE A 5 -26.08 -24.03 11.39
CA ILE A 5 -25.86 -22.65 11.86
C ILE A 5 -27.21 -22.08 12.31
N ILE A 6 -27.24 -21.42 13.46
CA ILE A 6 -28.43 -20.75 13.97
C ILE A 6 -28.50 -19.34 13.40
N CYS A 7 -29.66 -18.93 12.86
CA CYS A 7 -29.86 -17.56 12.42
C CYS A 7 -29.85 -16.59 13.62
N PRO A 8 -29.03 -15.53 13.61
CA PRO A 8 -28.95 -14.60 14.75
C PRO A 8 -30.23 -13.78 14.98
N ARG A 9 -31.12 -13.67 13.98
CA ARG A 9 -32.37 -12.89 14.08
C ARG A 9 -33.58 -13.72 14.48
N CYS A 10 -33.80 -14.85 13.81
CA CYS A 10 -35.00 -15.66 14.01
C CYS A 10 -34.75 -16.99 14.74
N LYS A 11 -33.51 -17.24 15.17
CA LYS A 11 -33.06 -18.45 15.87
C LYS A 11 -33.31 -19.77 15.12
N THR A 12 -33.70 -19.71 13.84
CA THR A 12 -33.96 -20.89 13.01
C THR A 12 -32.65 -21.61 12.64
N LYS A 13 -32.66 -22.95 12.70
CA LYS A 13 -31.51 -23.81 12.34
C LYS A 13 -31.39 -23.95 10.83
N ASN A 14 -30.30 -23.45 10.26
CA ASN A 14 -30.00 -23.51 8.83
C ASN A 14 -28.81 -24.45 8.57
N SER A 15 -28.65 -24.91 7.33
CA SER A 15 -27.46 -25.65 6.91
C SER A 15 -26.20 -24.76 7.04
N LYS A 16 -25.06 -25.33 7.43
CA LYS A 16 -23.78 -24.59 7.56
C LYS A 16 -23.33 -23.91 6.26
N LYS A 17 -23.79 -24.40 5.09
CA LYS A 17 -23.52 -23.80 3.77
C LYS A 17 -24.50 -22.69 3.38
N ALA A 18 -25.59 -22.48 4.13
CA ALA A 18 -26.60 -21.50 3.80
C ALA A 18 -26.06 -20.08 4.01
N LYS A 19 -26.08 -19.25 2.95
CA LYS A 19 -25.74 -17.81 3.04
C LYS A 19 -26.91 -16.98 3.57
N VAL A 20 -28.13 -17.47 3.37
CA VAL A 20 -29.38 -16.79 3.69
C VAL A 20 -30.24 -17.73 4.53
N CYS A 21 -30.92 -17.18 5.54
CA CYS A 21 -31.84 -17.94 6.36
C CYS A 21 -33.08 -18.31 5.53
N TYR A 22 -33.47 -19.58 5.50
CA TYR A 22 -34.65 -20.01 4.72
C TYR A 22 -35.95 -19.41 5.25
N ASN A 23 -36.03 -19.16 6.56
CA ASN A 23 -37.23 -18.61 7.20
C ASN A 23 -37.35 -17.09 7.02
N CYS A 24 -36.40 -16.31 7.57
CA CYS A 24 -36.50 -14.84 7.57
C CYS A 24 -35.82 -14.15 6.37
N LYS A 25 -35.29 -14.91 5.40
CA LYS A 25 -34.57 -14.42 4.21
C LYS A 25 -33.40 -13.44 4.49
N ASN A 26 -32.97 -13.31 5.75
CA ASN A 26 -31.84 -12.47 6.13
C ASN A 26 -30.50 -13.20 5.94
N THR A 27 -29.45 -12.45 5.66
CA THR A 27 -28.08 -12.97 5.53
C THR A 27 -27.58 -13.55 6.84
N LEU A 28 -27.11 -14.80 6.80
CA LEU A 28 -26.55 -15.52 7.95
C LEU A 28 -25.09 -15.12 8.24
N LYS A 29 -24.41 -14.53 7.24
CA LYS A 29 -23.07 -13.98 7.44
C LYS A 29 -23.19 -12.64 8.16
N VAL A 30 -22.76 -12.61 9.42
CA VAL A 30 -22.38 -11.37 10.09
C VAL A 30 -21.31 -10.74 9.20
N HIS A 31 -21.60 -9.59 8.60
CA HIS A 31 -20.57 -8.78 7.98
C HIS A 31 -19.47 -8.63 9.03
N LYS A 32 -18.30 -9.25 8.79
CA LYS A 32 -17.10 -8.93 9.55
C LYS A 32 -16.99 -7.41 9.48
N LYS A 33 -17.19 -6.75 10.61
CA LYS A 33 -16.91 -5.33 10.79
C LYS A 33 -15.55 -5.08 10.13
N PRO A 34 -15.40 -4.16 9.17
CA PRO A 34 -14.09 -3.92 8.58
C PRO A 34 -13.19 -3.47 9.73
N SER A 35 -12.25 -4.34 10.11
CA SER A 35 -11.23 -4.00 11.09
C SER A 35 -10.43 -2.85 10.50
N ILE A 36 -10.62 -1.65 11.03
CA ILE A 36 -9.87 -0.44 10.68
C ILE A 36 -8.36 -0.63 10.95
N LEU A 37 -8.00 -1.70 11.69
CA LEU A 37 -6.65 -2.13 11.99
C LEU A 37 -6.44 -3.59 11.56
N GLY A 38 -6.71 -3.90 10.30
CA GLY A 38 -6.23 -5.12 9.66
C GLY A 38 -4.73 -5.00 9.42
N SER A 39 -3.95 -5.50 10.36
CA SER A 39 -2.52 -5.81 10.27
C SER A 39 -2.27 -6.82 9.15
N ASN A 40 -2.27 -6.36 7.90
CA ASN A 40 -1.68 -7.09 6.79
C ASN A 40 -0.82 -6.13 5.95
N PRO A 41 0.45 -5.90 6.36
CA PRO A 41 1.37 -5.01 5.65
C PRO A 41 1.69 -5.48 4.23
N GLU A 42 1.50 -6.78 3.90
CA GLU A 42 1.79 -7.34 2.58
C GLU A 42 0.94 -6.74 1.44
N SER A 43 -0.24 -6.18 1.72
CA SER A 43 -1.12 -5.65 0.67
C SER A 43 -0.88 -4.18 0.31
N ARG A 44 -0.04 -3.45 1.05
CA ARG A 44 0.15 -2.00 0.86
C ARG A 44 1.41 -1.62 0.13
N ILE A 45 2.41 -2.49 0.08
CA ILE A 45 3.72 -2.19 -0.50
C ILE A 45 3.84 -2.99 -1.79
N GLU A 46 3.89 -2.29 -2.92
CA GLU A 46 4.13 -2.92 -4.21
C GLU A 46 5.64 -2.96 -4.45
N PRO A 47 6.31 -4.11 -4.27
CA PRO A 47 7.78 -4.19 -4.28
C PRO A 47 8.35 -3.75 -5.64
N LYS A 48 7.60 -3.93 -6.73
CA LYS A 48 7.98 -3.44 -8.06
C LYS A 48 8.18 -1.93 -8.08
N ILE A 49 7.29 -1.16 -7.45
CA ILE A 49 7.38 0.30 -7.40
C ILE A 49 8.62 0.72 -6.62
N ILE A 50 8.90 0.04 -5.50
CA ILE A 50 10.09 0.29 -4.68
C ILE A 50 11.37 -0.01 -5.43
N ILE A 51 11.48 -1.17 -6.08
CA ILE A 51 12.69 -1.58 -6.81
C ILE A 51 12.99 -0.60 -7.94
N ILE A 52 11.98 -0.25 -8.75
CA ILE A 52 12.14 0.70 -9.85
C ILE A 52 12.50 2.09 -9.31
N GLY A 53 11.83 2.55 -8.25
CA GLY A 53 12.13 3.83 -7.60
C GLY A 53 13.54 3.89 -7.02
N ALA A 54 14.03 2.80 -6.43
CA ALA A 54 15.39 2.71 -5.90
C ALA A 54 16.43 2.76 -7.03
N LEU A 55 16.19 2.09 -8.16
CA LEU A 55 17.06 2.19 -9.33
C LEU A 55 17.13 3.63 -9.86
N ILE A 56 15.97 4.30 -9.98
CA ILE A 56 15.91 5.70 -10.39
C ILE A 56 16.71 6.59 -9.43
N PHE A 57 16.56 6.37 -8.11
CA PHE A 57 17.30 7.11 -7.09
C PHE A 57 18.82 6.96 -7.27
N ILE A 58 19.29 5.72 -7.36
CA ILE A 58 20.73 5.40 -7.43
C ILE A 58 21.33 5.94 -8.73
N ILE A 59 20.69 5.71 -9.87
CA ILE A 59 21.17 6.18 -11.18
C ILE A 59 21.20 7.71 -11.22
N SER A 60 20.13 8.37 -10.76
CA SER A 60 20.08 9.83 -10.73
C SER A 60 21.15 10.40 -9.81
N ASN A 61 21.35 9.79 -8.65
CA ASN A 61 22.37 10.21 -7.71
C ASN A 61 23.77 10.06 -8.33
N ALA A 62 24.11 8.90 -8.91
CA ALA A 62 25.40 8.64 -9.54
C ALA A 62 25.73 9.62 -10.69
N ILE A 63 24.73 9.99 -11.51
CA ILE A 63 24.91 10.98 -12.59
C ILE A 63 25.19 12.37 -12.00
N ILE A 64 24.44 12.77 -10.97
CA ILE A 64 24.51 14.13 -10.41
C ILE A 64 25.72 14.31 -9.51
N LEU A 65 26.24 13.24 -8.89
CA LEU A 65 27.52 13.26 -8.17
C LEU A 65 28.65 13.85 -9.02
N ASN A 66 28.64 13.62 -10.33
CA ASN A 66 29.64 14.15 -11.26
C ASN A 66 29.46 15.64 -11.60
N ILE A 67 28.32 16.25 -11.27
CA ILE A 67 27.99 17.64 -11.61
C ILE A 67 27.94 18.50 -10.35
N ALA A 68 27.22 18.05 -9.33
CA ALA A 68 26.90 18.78 -8.12
C ALA A 68 26.75 17.82 -6.93
N TYR A 69 27.88 17.54 -6.26
CA TYR A 69 27.96 16.60 -5.14
C TYR A 69 26.95 16.93 -4.02
N ASP A 70 26.93 18.17 -3.55
CA ASP A 70 26.10 18.63 -2.42
C ASP A 70 24.59 18.54 -2.69
N TYR A 71 24.19 18.58 -3.96
CA TYR A 71 22.78 18.57 -4.37
C TYR A 71 22.33 17.21 -4.91
N SER A 72 23.24 16.24 -5.06
CA SER A 72 22.98 14.93 -5.67
C SER A 72 21.83 14.18 -5.00
N ILE A 73 21.79 14.18 -3.66
CA ILE A 73 20.75 13.51 -2.86
C ILE A 73 19.41 14.23 -2.98
N LEU A 74 19.43 15.56 -3.02
CA LEU A 74 18.22 16.37 -3.10
C LEU A 74 17.54 16.20 -4.47
N VAL A 75 18.32 16.23 -5.54
CA VAL A 75 17.80 16.08 -6.90
C VAL A 75 17.35 14.65 -7.18
N SER A 76 18.07 13.62 -6.68
CA SER A 76 17.61 12.23 -6.78
C SER A 76 16.33 11.97 -5.96
N GLY A 77 16.19 12.61 -4.79
CA GLY A 77 14.94 12.62 -4.02
C GLY A 77 13.79 13.28 -4.78
N PHE A 78 14.05 14.39 -5.47
CA PHE A 78 13.05 15.03 -6.31
C PHE A 78 12.62 14.13 -7.49
N ALA A 79 13.57 13.50 -8.18
CA ALA A 79 13.28 12.59 -9.29
C ALA A 79 12.41 11.39 -8.84
N THR A 80 12.70 10.84 -7.65
CA THR A 80 11.89 9.75 -7.09
C THR A 80 10.48 10.19 -6.69
N MET A 81 10.30 11.41 -6.16
CA MET A 81 8.97 11.98 -5.93
C MET A 81 8.17 12.11 -7.22
N VAL A 82 8.79 12.59 -8.30
CA VAL A 82 8.15 12.70 -9.62
C VAL A 82 7.72 11.32 -10.13
N TYR A 83 8.60 10.32 -10.02
CA TYR A 83 8.26 8.95 -10.38
C TYR A 83 7.05 8.41 -9.60
N LEU A 84 7.03 8.58 -8.28
CA LEU A 84 5.91 8.14 -7.45
C LEU A 84 4.61 8.87 -7.80
N TYR A 85 4.68 10.16 -8.12
CA TYR A 85 3.53 10.89 -8.59
C TYR A 85 2.94 10.25 -9.85
N TYR A 86 3.76 9.93 -10.86
CA TYR A 86 3.29 9.24 -12.06
C TYR A 86 2.77 7.83 -11.77
N ALA A 87 3.46 7.07 -10.93
CA ALA A 87 3.06 5.70 -10.56
C ALA A 87 1.67 5.66 -9.88
N PHE A 88 1.32 6.70 -9.12
CA PHE A 88 0.04 6.79 -8.39
C PHE A 88 -0.97 7.76 -9.02
N LYS A 89 -0.63 8.44 -10.13
CA LYS A 89 -1.52 9.37 -10.83
C LYS A 89 -2.78 8.68 -11.35
N ASP A 90 -2.62 7.49 -11.94
CA ASP A 90 -3.74 6.71 -12.48
C ASP A 90 -4.54 5.97 -11.40
N SER A 91 -4.01 5.92 -10.17
CA SER A 91 -4.77 5.44 -9.01
C SER A 91 -5.80 6.46 -8.51
N GLN A 92 -6.03 7.57 -9.23
CA GLN A 92 -7.10 8.53 -8.94
C GLN A 92 -8.48 7.89 -9.16
N VAL A 93 -8.95 7.25 -8.10
CA VAL A 93 -10.30 6.72 -7.93
C VAL A 93 -11.31 7.88 -7.97
N PRO A 94 -12.51 7.70 -8.58
CA PRO A 94 -13.51 8.75 -8.70
C PRO A 94 -13.86 9.36 -7.34
N THR A 95 -13.90 10.69 -7.35
CA THR A 95 -14.39 11.64 -6.36
C THR A 95 -15.22 11.12 -5.18
N ALA A 96 -14.91 11.65 -3.97
CA ALA A 96 -15.83 11.97 -2.86
C ALA A 96 -15.54 11.41 -1.44
N SER A 97 -14.30 11.08 -1.07
CA SER A 97 -13.99 10.71 0.32
C SER A 97 -12.66 11.31 0.79
N LYS A 98 -12.73 12.33 1.69
CA LYS A 98 -11.56 12.94 2.37
C LYS A 98 -10.62 11.89 3.00
N ASN A 99 -11.20 10.81 3.51
CA ASN A 99 -10.43 9.71 4.12
C ASN A 99 -9.61 8.93 3.07
N LYS A 100 -10.09 8.82 1.83
CA LYS A 100 -9.40 8.06 0.78
C LYS A 100 -8.16 8.79 0.25
N THR A 101 -8.23 10.11 0.11
CA THR A 101 -7.07 10.95 -0.28
C THR A 101 -5.97 10.90 0.77
N ARG A 102 -6.33 10.93 2.06
CA ARG A 102 -5.37 10.80 3.18
C ARG A 102 -4.65 9.45 3.18
N ILE A 103 -5.39 8.37 2.88
CA ILE A 103 -4.81 7.02 2.78
C ILE A 103 -3.85 6.92 1.59
N LEU A 104 -4.19 7.51 0.44
CA LEU A 104 -3.33 7.53 -0.75
C LEU A 104 -2.03 8.32 -0.49
N GLY A 105 -2.13 9.52 0.10
CA GLY A 105 -0.95 10.31 0.47
C GLY A 105 -0.03 9.56 1.44
N PHE A 106 -0.59 8.89 2.45
CA PHE A 106 0.19 8.05 3.35
C PHE A 106 0.86 6.87 2.62
N LYS A 107 0.18 6.25 1.64
CA LYS A 107 0.77 5.17 0.81
C LYS A 107 1.97 5.69 0.02
N ILE A 108 1.87 6.87 -0.60
CA ILE A 108 2.96 7.49 -1.38
C ILE A 108 4.16 7.81 -0.50
N ILE A 109 3.93 8.47 0.65
CA ILE A 109 5.00 8.83 1.60
C ILE A 109 5.73 7.58 2.10
N LEU A 110 4.99 6.50 2.40
CA LEU A 110 5.59 5.24 2.85
C LEU A 110 6.51 4.62 1.78
N HIS A 111 6.09 4.63 0.51
CA HIS A 111 6.95 4.14 -0.59
C HIS A 111 8.17 5.03 -0.79
N TYR A 112 8.01 6.36 -0.71
CA TYR A 112 9.11 7.29 -0.81
C TYR A 112 10.17 7.05 0.27
N LEU A 113 9.75 6.96 1.54
CA LEU A 113 10.67 6.70 2.65
C LEU A 113 11.40 5.37 2.47
N ALA A 114 10.71 4.32 2.03
CA ALA A 114 11.32 3.02 1.78
C ALA A 114 12.36 3.09 0.64
N ILE A 115 12.05 3.79 -0.47
CA ILE A 115 12.95 3.97 -1.61
C ILE A 115 14.19 4.74 -1.20
N VAL A 116 14.04 5.87 -0.52
CA VAL A 116 15.18 6.72 -0.10
C VAL A 116 16.07 5.98 0.89
N ALA A 117 15.48 5.29 1.88
CA ALA A 117 16.27 4.50 2.84
C ALA A 117 17.08 3.39 2.16
N LEU A 118 16.43 2.60 1.27
CA LEU A 118 17.12 1.58 0.47
C LEU A 118 18.22 2.19 -0.41
N GLY A 119 17.93 3.31 -1.07
CA GLY A 119 18.87 4.02 -1.93
C GLY A 119 20.11 4.49 -1.19
N ILE A 120 19.94 5.15 -0.04
CA ILE A 120 21.06 5.63 0.80
C ILE A 120 21.90 4.46 1.31
N ILE A 121 21.27 3.40 1.84
CA ILE A 121 21.99 2.20 2.30
C ILE A 121 22.83 1.60 1.17
N THR A 122 22.26 1.54 -0.04
CA THR A 122 22.95 0.99 -1.21
C THR A 122 24.12 1.87 -1.64
N LEU A 123 23.98 3.20 -1.63
CA LEU A 123 25.05 4.14 -1.95
C LEU A 123 26.20 4.07 -0.94
N PHE A 124 25.88 3.96 0.35
CA PHE A 124 26.88 3.75 1.41
C PHE A 124 27.60 2.41 1.22
N ALA A 125 26.87 1.33 0.93
CA ALA A 125 27.47 0.02 0.69
C ALA A 125 28.39 -0.01 -0.54
N LEU A 126 28.10 0.81 -1.56
CA LEU A 126 28.91 0.95 -2.77
C LEU A 126 30.08 1.94 -2.63
N GLY A 127 30.21 2.64 -1.49
CA GLY A 127 31.30 3.58 -1.25
C GLY A 127 31.17 4.92 -1.97
N TYR A 128 29.99 5.28 -2.48
CA TYR A 128 29.74 6.58 -3.12
C TYR A 128 29.52 7.74 -2.12
N ALA A 129 29.34 7.42 -0.83
CA ALA A 129 29.04 8.37 0.24
C ALA A 129 30.23 8.65 1.19
N ASN A 130 31.46 8.48 0.70
CA ASN A 130 32.70 8.87 1.41
C ASN A 130 33.29 10.16 0.84
#